data_AF-A0A3N1H0Q3-F1
#
_entry.id   AF-A0A3N1H0Q3-F1
#
_cell.length_a   1.000
_cell.length_b   1.000
_cell.length_c   1.000
_cell.angle_alpha   90.00
_cell.angle_beta   90.00
_cell.angle_gamma   90.00
#
_symmetry.space_group_name_H-M   'P 1'
#
loop_
_entity.id
_entity.type
_entity.pdbx_description
1 polymer ?
#
loop_
_entity_poly.entity_id
_entity_poly.type
_entity_poly.pdbx_seq_one_letter_code
_entity_poly.pdbx_strand_id
1 'polypeptide(L)'
;MAAKHVGMIMKHDHERVVVLRVELTHDGADAVMVAPLVHTAPAGDARAVKVKTWVDDYWVRLDRTRVVKAADVVHAWTGPGQLRRPGLTAVLKELR
;
A
#
# COMPACT_ATOMS: atom_id res chain seq x y z
N MET A 1 7.74 8.84 15.92
CA MET A 1 7.42 8.29 14.59
C MET A 1 5.89 8.32 14.46
N ALA A 2 5.31 8.79 13.36
CA ALA A 2 3.85 8.78 13.22
C ALA A 2 3.36 7.33 13.12
N ALA A 3 2.30 6.98 13.85
CA ALA A 3 1.71 5.65 13.78
C ALA A 3 1.22 5.36 12.36
N LYS A 4 1.56 4.18 11.84
CA LYS A 4 1.13 3.74 10.52
C LYS A 4 -0.20 3.05 10.65
N HIS A 5 -1.07 3.30 9.67
CA HIS A 5 -2.39 2.71 9.65
C HIS A 5 -2.65 2.05 8.30
N VAL A 6 -3.49 1.02 8.34
CA VAL A 6 -3.95 0.32 7.14
C VAL A 6 -4.65 1.31 6.19
N GLY A 7 -4.31 1.22 4.91
CA GLY A 7 -4.77 2.10 3.85
C GLY A 7 -3.94 3.36 3.66
N MET A 8 -2.92 3.63 4.49
CA MET A 8 -2.02 4.76 4.25
C MET A 8 -1.22 4.58 2.96
N ILE A 9 -1.15 5.66 2.16
CA ILE A 9 -0.29 5.74 0.99
C ILE A 9 1.04 6.36 1.40
N MET A 10 2.12 5.64 1.16
CA MET A 10 3.49 5.97 1.58
C MET A 10 4.47 5.76 0.42
N LYS A 11 5.75 6.01 0.66
CA LYS A 11 6.85 5.75 -0.27
C LYS A 11 7.81 4.71 0.32
N HIS A 12 8.28 3.79 -0.51
CA HIS A 12 9.31 2.81 -0.18
C HIS A 12 10.13 2.55 -1.43
N ASP A 13 11.47 2.62 -1.37
CA ASP A 13 12.37 2.41 -2.51
C ASP A 13 11.97 3.17 -3.79
N HIS A 14 11.68 4.47 -3.66
CA HIS A 14 11.20 5.31 -4.77
C HIS A 14 9.82 4.96 -5.34
N GLU A 15 9.17 3.90 -4.87
CA GLU A 15 7.83 3.48 -5.28
C GLU A 15 6.76 4.02 -4.33
N ARG A 16 5.57 4.28 -4.86
CA ARG A 16 4.37 4.51 -4.04
C ARG A 16 3.84 3.18 -3.58
N VAL A 17 3.54 3.07 -2.30
CA VAL A 17 3.03 1.85 -1.70
C VAL A 17 1.84 2.14 -0.79
N VAL A 18 0.99 1.15 -0.61
CA VAL A 18 -0.13 1.18 0.34
C VAL A 18 0.13 0.23 1.48
N VAL A 19 -0.10 0.68 2.71
CA VAL A 19 0.00 -0.14 3.91
C VAL A 19 -1.22 -1.04 4.00
N LEU A 20 -1.03 -2.36 4.01
CA LEU A 20 -2.09 -3.36 4.05
C LEU A 20 -2.24 -4.01 5.41
N ARG A 21 -1.12 -4.19 6.14
CA ARG A 21 -1.10 -4.69 7.52
C ARG A 21 -0.05 -3.93 8.32
N VAL A 22 -0.33 -3.76 9.60
CA VAL A 22 0.53 -3.11 10.59
C VAL A 22 0.79 -4.08 11.74
N GLU A 23 1.56 -3.65 12.75
CA GLU A 23 1.86 -4.46 13.94
C GLU A 23 2.56 -5.79 13.60
N LEU A 24 3.35 -5.79 12.53
CA LEU A 24 4.21 -6.91 12.17
C LEU A 24 5.59 -6.70 12.78
N THR A 25 6.34 -7.78 12.89
CA THR A 25 7.75 -7.74 13.28
C THR A 25 8.59 -8.39 12.18
N HIS A 26 9.70 -7.76 11.80
CA HIS A 26 10.67 -8.29 10.85
C HIS A 26 12.08 -7.99 11.35
N ASP A 27 12.89 -9.04 11.54
CA ASP A 27 14.24 -8.96 12.11
C ASP A 27 14.32 -8.18 13.44
N GLY A 28 13.35 -8.40 14.33
CA GLY A 28 13.30 -7.73 15.64
C GLY A 28 12.89 -6.26 15.61
N ALA A 29 12.50 -5.73 14.45
CA ALA A 29 12.01 -4.36 14.28
C ALA A 29 10.53 -4.33 13.85
N ASP A 30 9.85 -3.22 14.14
CA ASP A 30 8.49 -2.96 13.65
C ASP A 30 8.45 -3.02 12.12
N ALA A 31 7.44 -3.69 11.59
CA ALA A 31 7.26 -3.93 10.18
C ALA A 31 5.82 -3.68 9.74
N VAL A 32 5.67 -3.45 8.44
CA VAL A 32 4.39 -3.27 7.78
C VAL A 32 4.35 -4.08 6.50
N MET A 33 3.18 -4.62 6.17
CA MET A 33 2.95 -5.20 4.85
C MET A 33 2.52 -4.10 3.91
N VAL A 34 3.19 -3.99 2.77
CA VAL A 34 2.89 -2.98 1.76
C VAL A 34 2.66 -3.62 0.39
N ALA A 35 1.88 -2.94 -0.44
CA ALA A 35 1.72 -3.26 -1.85
C ALA A 35 2.03 -2.05 -2.73
N PRO A 36 2.71 -2.23 -3.89
CA PRO A 36 2.92 -1.16 -4.85
C PRO A 36 1.61 -0.59 -5.38
N LEU A 37 1.60 0.73 -5.55
CA LEU A 37 0.54 1.50 -6.17
C LEU A 37 1.02 2.00 -7.53
N VAL A 38 0.39 1.54 -8.60
CA VAL A 38 0.77 1.89 -9.98
C VAL A 38 -0.38 2.56 -10.73
N HIS A 39 -0.06 3.44 -11.67
CA HIS A 39 -1.05 4.11 -12.52
C HIS A 39 -1.59 3.22 -13.63
N THR A 40 -0.72 2.39 -14.19
CA THR A 40 -1.04 1.51 -15.31
C THR A 40 -1.64 0.20 -14.81
N ALA A 41 -2.68 -0.28 -15.49
CA ALA A 41 -3.20 -1.61 -15.24
C ALA A 41 -2.07 -2.64 -15.41
N PRO A 42 -1.87 -3.56 -14.44
CA PRO A 42 -0.89 -4.61 -14.60
C PRO A 42 -1.33 -5.57 -15.71
N ALA A 43 -0.38 -6.09 -16.47
CA ALA A 43 -0.64 -7.00 -17.58
C ALA A 43 -0.98 -8.42 -17.09
N GLY A 44 -1.80 -9.14 -17.85
CA GLY A 44 -2.14 -10.55 -17.62
C GLY A 44 -3.01 -10.76 -16.37
N ASP A 45 -2.86 -11.94 -15.74
CA ASP A 45 -3.63 -12.37 -14.57
C ASP A 45 -3.05 -11.86 -13.23
N ALA A 46 -2.35 -10.74 -13.25
CA ALA A 46 -1.74 -10.18 -12.05
C ALA A 46 -2.83 -9.76 -11.04
N ARG A 47 -2.77 -10.32 -9.83
CA ARG A 47 -3.71 -9.99 -8.74
C ARG A 47 -3.56 -8.53 -8.35
N ALA A 48 -4.50 -7.68 -8.80
CA ALA A 48 -4.50 -6.25 -8.50
C ALA A 48 -5.91 -5.71 -8.36
N VAL A 49 -6.05 -4.67 -7.54
CA VAL A 49 -7.34 -4.01 -7.30
C VAL A 49 -7.25 -2.56 -7.76
N LYS A 50 -8.18 -2.16 -8.64
CA LYS A 50 -8.34 -0.77 -9.03
C LYS A 50 -8.95 0.02 -7.86
N VAL A 51 -8.29 1.10 -7.47
CA VAL A 51 -8.73 1.98 -6.38
C VAL A 51 -8.76 3.42 -6.86
N LYS A 52 -9.85 4.11 -6.52
CA LYS A 52 -9.97 5.55 -6.76
C LYS A 52 -9.33 6.33 -5.62
N THR A 53 -8.32 7.13 -5.92
CA THR A 53 -7.75 8.10 -4.98
C THR A 53 -8.38 9.47 -5.20
N TRP A 54 -7.93 10.49 -4.45
CA TRP A 54 -8.37 11.87 -4.69
C TRP A 54 -7.83 12.48 -5.99
N VAL A 55 -6.67 11.99 -6.44
CA VAL A 55 -5.93 12.58 -7.57
C VAL A 55 -6.21 11.82 -8.85
N ASP A 56 -6.25 10.48 -8.79
CA ASP A 56 -6.48 9.62 -9.94
C ASP A 56 -6.93 8.21 -9.53
N ASP A 57 -7.26 7.39 -10.50
CA ASP A 57 -7.39 5.95 -10.36
C ASP A 57 -6.01 5.27 -10.37
N TYR A 58 -5.80 4.34 -9.45
CA TYR A 58 -4.57 3.56 -9.34
C TYR A 58 -4.89 2.07 -9.21
N TRP A 59 -3.87 1.24 -9.35
CA TRP A 59 -3.92 -0.19 -9.13
C TRP A 59 -3.03 -0.57 -7.96
N VAL A 60 -3.61 -1.26 -6.98
CA VAL A 60 -2.86 -1.86 -5.87
C VAL A 60 -2.44 -3.26 -6.32
N ARG A 61 -1.13 -3.49 -6.45
CA ARG A 61 -0.55 -4.77 -6.89
C ARG A 61 -0.41 -5.74 -5.72
N LEU A 62 -1.40 -6.62 -5.56
CA LEU A 62 -1.43 -7.61 -4.47
C LEU A 62 -0.46 -8.76 -4.71
N ASP A 63 -0.16 -9.03 -5.98
CA ASP A 63 0.87 -9.96 -6.44
C ASP A 63 2.30 -9.57 -6.01
N ARG A 64 2.51 -8.30 -5.66
CA ARG A 64 3.80 -7.75 -5.23
C ARG A 64 3.79 -7.26 -3.78
N THR A 65 3.00 -7.92 -2.93
CA THR A 65 3.00 -7.61 -1.50
C THR A 65 4.33 -7.99 -0.86
N ARG A 66 4.85 -7.11 0.00
CA ARG A 66 6.10 -7.34 0.75
C ARG A 66 5.98 -6.83 2.18
N VAL A 67 6.65 -7.51 3.10
CA VAL A 67 6.83 -7.04 4.48
C VAL A 67 8.14 -6.28 4.52
N VAL A 68 8.09 -5.05 5.02
CA VAL A 68 9.24 -4.13 5.08
C VAL A 68 9.29 -3.50 6.45
N LYS A 69 10.50 -3.08 6.88
CA LYS A 69 10.63 -2.39 8.16
C LYS A 69 9.83 -1.09 8.11
N ALA A 70 9.13 -0.79 9.19
CA ALA A 70 8.35 0.43 9.30
C ALA A 70 9.23 1.67 9.15
N ALA A 71 10.51 1.63 9.55
CA ALA A 71 11.43 2.74 9.36
C ALA A 71 11.68 3.11 7.87
N ASP A 72 11.66 2.12 6.97
CA ASP A 72 12.02 2.30 5.56
C ASP A 72 10.87 2.86 4.71
N VAL A 73 9.65 2.82 5.24
CA VAL A 73 8.46 3.35 4.57
C VAL A 73 8.26 4.81 5.00
N VAL A 74 8.59 5.75 4.14
CA VAL A 74 8.55 7.19 4.41
C VAL A 74 7.32 7.86 3.83
N HIS A 75 6.98 9.05 4.31
CA HIS A 75 5.84 9.78 3.75
C HIS A 75 6.13 10.22 2.31
N ALA A 76 5.23 9.92 1.38
CA ALA A 76 5.28 10.44 0.03
C ALA A 76 4.64 11.84 0.01
N TRP A 77 5.41 12.84 -0.42
CA TRP A 77 5.00 14.20 -0.76
C TRP A 77 3.58 14.35 -1.40
N THR A 78 2.86 15.42 -0.99
CA THR A 78 1.59 16.04 -1.49
C THR A 78 0.60 15.19 -2.30
N GLY A 79 0.33 13.96 -1.88
CA GLY A 79 -0.80 13.16 -2.37
C GLY A 79 -1.78 12.84 -1.24
N PRO A 80 -2.99 12.33 -1.55
CA PRO A 80 -3.89 11.83 -0.52
C PRO A 80 -3.16 10.76 0.29
N GLY A 81 -2.92 11.01 1.57
CA GLY A 81 -2.16 10.12 2.44
C GLY A 81 -2.87 8.79 2.75
N GLN A 82 -4.06 8.54 2.19
CA GLN A 82 -4.87 7.36 2.49
C GLN A 82 -5.79 6.97 1.33
N LEU A 83 -6.02 5.66 1.17
CA LEU A 83 -7.08 5.10 0.35
C LEU A 83 -8.47 5.44 0.91
N ARG A 84 -9.43 5.64 0.02
CA ARG A 84 -10.84 5.77 0.41
C ARG A 84 -11.37 4.41 0.90
N ARG A 85 -12.30 4.44 1.86
CA ARG A 85 -12.90 3.25 2.47
C ARG A 85 -13.35 2.19 1.45
N PRO A 86 -14.07 2.51 0.35
CA PRO A 86 -14.50 1.48 -0.60
C PRO A 86 -13.33 0.75 -1.27
N GLY A 87 -12.29 1.50 -1.68
CA GLY A 87 -11.09 0.92 -2.28
C GLY A 87 -10.30 0.09 -1.28
N LEU A 88 -10.20 0.56 -0.03
CA LEU A 88 -9.53 -0.20 1.03
C LEU A 88 -10.26 -1.51 1.33
N THR A 89 -11.59 -1.51 1.44
CA THR A 89 -12.37 -2.72 1.69
C THR A 89 -12.23 -3.72 0.54
N ALA A 90 -12.24 -3.27 -0.72
CA ALA A 90 -12.03 -4.13 -1.87
C ALA A 90 -10.64 -4.79 -1.84
N VAL A 91 -9.61 -3.99 -1.57
CA VAL A 91 -8.23 -4.46 -1.40
C VAL A 91 -8.11 -5.50 -0.28
N LEU A 92 -8.70 -5.25 0.89
CA LEU A 92 -8.63 -6.18 2.02
C LEU A 92 -9.43 -7.46 1.80
N LYS A 93 -10.54 -7.39 1.05
CA LYS A 93 -11.30 -8.58 0.63
C LYS A 93 -10.48 -9.45 -0.31
N GLU A 94 -9.83 -8.82 -1.28
CA GLU A 94 -8.96 -9.48 -2.25
C GLU A 94 -7.58 -9.84 -1.67
N LEU A 95 -7.28 -9.51 -0.41
CA LEU A 95 -6.05 -9.95 0.26
C LEU A 95 -6.27 -11.24 1.08
N ARG A 96 -7.53 -11.57 1.38
CA ARG A 96 -7.92 -12.83 2.02
C ARG A 96 -7.83 -13.99 1.03
#